data_AF-A0A1M7U629-F1
#
_entry.id   AF-A0A1M7U629-F1
#
_cell.length_a   1.000
_cell.length_b   1.000
_cell.length_c   1.000
_cell.angle_alpha   90.00
_cell.angle_beta   90.00
_cell.angle_gamma   90.00
#
_symmetry.space_group_name_H-M   'P 1'
#
loop_
_entity.id
_entity.type
_entity.pdbx_description
1 polymer ?
#
loop_
_entity_poly.entity_id
_entity_poly.type
_entity_poly.pdbx_seq_one_letter_code
_entity_poly.pdbx_strand_id
1 'polypeptide(L)'
;MTRARPRVLVTAASRHGSTHGIAEALARRLRETAGDRGLTAAALHAENRPDPAAFDAVVLGSAVYHGSWLEPARDLAHRHAAVLRARPLWLFSSGPIGEPPYPPDEPYDAATLTRLLVPRGHQVFPGRLEPTLLTAPERAVVTAMRAPVGDFRDWDAVRSWAAEIATALTSAVLPTEGTT
;
A
#
# COMPACT_ATOMS: atom_id res chain seq x y z
N MET A 1 -22.27 5.18 24.34
CA MET A 1 -22.25 4.84 22.90
C MET A 1 -20.87 4.29 22.58
N THR A 2 -20.75 3.00 22.23
CA THR A 2 -19.47 2.41 21.84
C THR A 2 -19.05 3.04 20.52
N ARG A 3 -17.93 3.77 20.51
CA ARG A 3 -17.37 4.31 19.26
C ARG A 3 -17.19 3.16 18.27
N ALA A 4 -17.76 3.28 17.07
CA ALA A 4 -17.51 2.32 16.01
C ALA A 4 -15.99 2.28 15.77
N ARG A 5 -15.40 1.08 15.84
CA ARG A 5 -13.96 0.88 15.59
C ARG A 5 -13.76 0.95 14.06
N PRO A 6 -13.01 1.94 13.53
CA PRO A 6 -12.77 2.05 12.10
C PRO A 6 -12.21 0.74 11.53
N ARG A 7 -12.71 0.34 10.37
CA ARG A 7 -12.28 -0.84 9.63
C ARG A 7 -11.41 -0.38 8.46
N VAL A 8 -10.15 -0.79 8.47
CA VAL A 8 -9.17 -0.42 7.44
C VAL A 8 -8.97 -1.60 6.48
N LEU A 9 -9.19 -1.36 5.19
CA LEU A 9 -8.75 -2.27 4.14
C LEU A 9 -7.30 -1.95 3.81
N VAL A 10 -6.41 -2.94 3.89
CA VAL A 10 -5.09 -2.85 3.28
C VAL A 10 -5.09 -3.82 2.11
N THR A 11 -5.00 -3.31 0.88
CA THR A 11 -5.03 -4.16 -0.32
C THR A 11 -3.91 -3.85 -1.26
N ALA A 12 -3.31 -4.89 -1.84
CA ALA A 12 -2.23 -4.73 -2.78
C ALA A 12 -2.19 -5.81 -3.85
N ALA A 13 -1.71 -5.42 -5.03
CA ALA A 13 -1.36 -6.35 -6.09
C ALA A 13 0.13 -6.71 -6.02
N SER A 14 0.45 -7.98 -6.24
CA SER A 14 1.83 -8.47 -6.13
C SER A 14 2.08 -9.61 -7.12
N ARG A 15 3.27 -9.61 -7.75
CA ARG A 15 3.65 -10.66 -8.69
C ARG A 15 4.30 -11.87 -8.01
N HIS A 16 5.17 -11.64 -7.02
CA HIS A 16 5.90 -12.68 -6.29
C HIS A 16 5.72 -12.59 -4.76
N GLY A 17 4.59 -12.07 -4.31
CA GLY A 17 4.22 -11.98 -2.89
C GLY A 17 4.94 -10.90 -2.06
N SER A 18 5.99 -10.23 -2.58
CA SER A 18 6.73 -9.19 -1.83
C SER A 18 5.82 -8.06 -1.32
N THR A 19 5.00 -7.50 -2.21
CA THR A 19 4.08 -6.39 -1.92
C THR A 19 2.90 -6.85 -1.05
N HIS A 20 2.44 -8.09 -1.20
CA HIS A 20 1.47 -8.68 -0.27
C HIS A 20 2.02 -8.73 1.16
N GLY A 21 3.29 -9.12 1.32
CA GLY A 21 3.96 -9.08 2.63
C GLY A 21 4.05 -7.68 3.24
N ILE A 22 4.22 -6.63 2.41
CA ILE A 22 4.14 -5.23 2.88
C ILE A 22 2.72 -4.92 3.38
N ALA A 23 1.69 -5.26 2.59
CA ALA A 23 0.29 -5.06 2.98
C ALA A 23 -0.07 -5.79 4.28
N GLU A 24 0.39 -7.03 4.46
CA GLU A 24 0.20 -7.80 5.68
C GLU A 24 0.88 -7.15 6.89
N ALA A 25 2.12 -6.66 6.72
CA ALA A 25 2.86 -5.98 7.77
C ALA A 25 2.20 -4.65 8.16
N LEU A 26 1.69 -3.88 7.19
CA LEU A 26 0.92 -2.66 7.42
C LEU A 26 -0.36 -2.97 8.22
N ALA A 27 -1.16 -3.94 7.78
CA ALA A 27 -2.39 -4.32 8.46
C ALA A 27 -2.12 -4.81 9.89
N ARG A 28 -1.05 -5.60 10.08
CA ARG A 28 -0.62 -6.03 11.42
C ARG A 28 -0.25 -4.84 12.29
N ARG A 29 0.59 -3.94 11.79
CA ARG A 29 1.05 -2.80 12.58
C ARG A 29 -0.06 -1.81 12.91
N LEU A 30 -0.99 -1.58 11.98
CA LEU A 30 -2.19 -0.79 12.23
C LEU A 30 -3.00 -1.32 13.43
N ARG A 31 -3.17 -2.65 13.52
CA ARG A 31 -3.86 -3.28 14.67
C ARG A 31 -3.06 -3.13 15.96
N GLU A 32 -1.74 -3.34 15.91
CA GLU A 32 -0.86 -3.22 17.09
C GLU A 32 -0.85 -1.80 17.67
N THR A 33 -0.71 -0.77 16.82
CA THR A 33 -0.64 0.63 17.26
C THR A 33 -1.95 1.10 17.89
N ALA A 34 -3.08 0.54 17.47
CA ALA A 34 -4.40 0.92 17.96
C ALA A 34 -4.81 0.28 19.31
N GLY A 35 -4.10 -0.78 19.73
CA GLY A 35 -4.43 -1.56 20.93
C GLY A 35 -5.89 -2.05 20.98
N ASP A 36 -6.42 -2.24 22.18
CA ASP A 36 -7.75 -2.83 22.38
C ASP A 36 -8.94 -1.93 21.97
N ARG A 37 -8.70 -0.66 21.62
CA ARG A 37 -9.77 0.34 21.45
C ARG A 37 -9.78 1.16 20.15
N GLY A 38 -8.79 1.05 19.25
CA GLY A 38 -8.61 2.07 18.21
C GLY A 38 -9.16 1.79 16.81
N LEU A 39 -8.91 0.62 16.20
CA LEU A 39 -9.32 0.26 14.84
C LEU A 39 -9.14 -1.25 14.55
N THR A 40 -9.70 -1.74 13.46
CA THR A 40 -9.42 -3.08 12.90
C THR A 40 -8.83 -2.93 11.49
N ALA A 41 -7.98 -3.85 11.06
CA ALA A 41 -7.42 -3.83 9.71
C ALA A 41 -7.39 -5.23 9.11
N ALA A 42 -7.67 -5.35 7.82
CA ALA A 42 -7.60 -6.59 7.06
C ALA A 42 -6.69 -6.42 5.83
N ALA A 43 -5.75 -7.35 5.65
CA ALA A 43 -4.93 -7.42 4.44
C ALA A 43 -5.63 -8.34 3.43
N LEU A 44 -6.02 -7.80 2.27
CA LEU A 44 -6.66 -8.58 1.19
C LEU A 44 -5.91 -8.35 -0.12
N HIS A 45 -5.70 -9.40 -0.90
CA HIS A 45 -5.06 -9.29 -2.22
C HIS A 45 -5.96 -8.53 -3.19
N ALA A 46 -5.41 -7.58 -3.94
CA ALA A 46 -6.19 -6.82 -4.93
C ALA A 46 -6.73 -7.74 -6.04
N GLU A 47 -6.03 -8.83 -6.30
CA GLU A 47 -6.41 -9.94 -7.18
C GLU A 47 -7.79 -10.54 -6.81
N ASN A 48 -8.17 -10.50 -5.52
CA ASN A 48 -9.45 -10.99 -5.04
C ASN A 48 -10.58 -9.95 -5.12
N ARG A 49 -10.30 -8.76 -5.66
CA ARG A 49 -11.25 -7.66 -5.88
C ARG A 49 -12.10 -7.32 -4.63
N PRO A 50 -11.46 -6.99 -3.49
CA PRO A 50 -12.19 -6.63 -2.29
C PRO A 50 -13.02 -5.35 -2.52
N ASP A 51 -14.23 -5.29 -1.97
CA ASP A 51 -15.08 -4.10 -2.03
C ASP A 51 -14.63 -3.06 -0.99
N PRO A 52 -14.07 -1.90 -1.39
CA PRO A 52 -13.66 -0.86 -0.46
C PRO A 52 -14.84 -0.17 0.24
N ALA A 53 -16.07 -0.30 -0.26
CA ALA A 53 -17.24 0.30 0.38
C ALA A 53 -17.54 -0.30 1.76
N ALA A 54 -17.11 -1.54 2.00
CA ALA A 54 -17.27 -2.25 3.26
C ALA A 54 -16.31 -1.79 4.38
N PHE A 55 -15.44 -0.81 4.11
CA PHE A 55 -14.42 -0.31 5.02
C PHE A 55 -14.53 1.20 5.21
N ASP A 56 -13.98 1.70 6.32
CA ASP A 56 -13.99 3.11 6.68
C ASP A 56 -12.78 3.85 6.11
N ALA A 57 -11.67 3.13 5.87
CA ALA A 57 -10.44 3.66 5.29
C ALA A 57 -9.74 2.59 4.43
N VAL A 58 -8.92 3.05 3.48
CA VAL A 58 -8.22 2.16 2.53
C VAL A 58 -6.74 2.53 2.42
N VAL A 59 -5.89 1.52 2.45
CA VAL A 59 -4.49 1.58 2.02
C VAL A 59 -4.38 0.69 0.78
N LEU A 60 -4.19 1.29 -0.38
CA LEU A 60 -4.12 0.61 -1.67
C LEU A 60 -2.68 0.63 -2.19
N GLY A 61 -2.14 -0.51 -2.61
CA GLY A 61 -0.82 -0.51 -3.21
C GLY A 61 -0.61 -1.52 -4.33
N SER A 62 0.58 -1.46 -4.91
CA SER A 62 0.96 -2.36 -5.98
C SER A 62 2.47 -2.51 -6.07
N ALA A 63 2.92 -3.69 -6.50
CA ALA A 63 4.21 -3.83 -7.13
C ALA A 63 4.27 -2.96 -8.40
N VAL A 64 5.45 -2.43 -8.71
CA VAL A 64 5.71 -1.64 -9.91
C VAL A 64 6.52 -2.49 -10.89
N TYR A 65 5.96 -2.74 -12.07
CA TYR A 65 6.60 -3.47 -13.16
C TYR A 65 6.54 -2.63 -14.43
N HIS A 66 7.68 -2.51 -15.12
CA HIS A 66 7.81 -1.67 -16.32
C HIS A 66 7.28 -0.23 -16.11
N GLY A 67 7.49 0.32 -14.90
CA GLY A 67 7.04 1.67 -14.55
C GLY A 67 5.54 1.80 -14.26
N SER A 68 4.79 0.71 -14.10
CA SER A 68 3.35 0.77 -13.78
C SER A 68 2.96 -0.18 -12.65
N TRP A 69 1.91 0.18 -11.91
CA TRP A 69 1.17 -0.71 -11.04
C TRP A 69 0.58 -1.87 -11.83
N LEU A 70 0.50 -3.02 -11.16
CA LEU A 70 -0.13 -4.20 -11.69
C LEU A 70 -1.63 -3.94 -11.94
N GLU A 71 -2.13 -4.59 -12.98
CA GLU A 71 -3.51 -4.43 -13.45
C GLU A 71 -4.58 -4.63 -12.35
N PRO A 72 -4.48 -5.61 -11.41
CA PRO A 72 -5.48 -5.77 -10.36
C PRO A 72 -5.64 -4.54 -9.46
N ALA A 73 -4.54 -3.87 -9.08
CA ALA A 73 -4.61 -2.66 -8.26
C ALA A 73 -5.13 -1.46 -9.08
N ARG A 74 -4.76 -1.37 -10.36
CA ARG A 74 -5.27 -0.33 -11.26
C ARG A 74 -6.77 -0.49 -11.52
N ASP A 75 -7.26 -1.70 -11.78
CA ASP A 75 -8.70 -1.96 -11.96
C ASP A 75 -9.49 -1.55 -10.71
N LEU A 76 -9.02 -1.94 -9.52
CA LEU A 76 -9.65 -1.54 -8.25
C LEU A 76 -9.70 -0.02 -8.09
N ALA A 77 -8.59 0.67 -8.36
CA ALA A 77 -8.51 2.13 -8.31
C ALA A 77 -9.53 2.81 -9.24
N HIS A 78 -9.63 2.38 -10.50
CA HIS A 78 -10.53 2.99 -11.47
C HIS A 78 -11.99 2.64 -11.20
N ARG A 79 -12.28 1.36 -10.95
CA ARG A 79 -13.62 0.83 -10.70
C ARG A 79 -14.26 1.46 -9.47
N HIS A 80 -13.48 1.68 -8.42
CA HIS A 80 -13.96 2.19 -7.13
C HIS A 80 -13.54 3.64 -6.86
N ALA A 81 -13.14 4.41 -7.87
CA ALA A 81 -12.59 5.76 -7.69
C ALA A 81 -13.48 6.66 -6.81
N ALA A 82 -14.80 6.69 -7.06
CA ALA A 82 -15.74 7.48 -6.27
C ALA A 82 -15.80 7.05 -4.79
N VAL A 83 -15.80 5.73 -4.54
CA VAL A 83 -15.84 5.14 -3.19
C VAL A 83 -14.55 5.42 -2.42
N LEU A 84 -13.41 5.28 -3.11
CA LEU A 84 -12.08 5.50 -2.56
C LEU A 84 -11.85 6.98 -2.21
N ARG A 85 -12.27 7.91 -3.08
CA ARG A 85 -12.18 9.37 -2.85
C ARG A 85 -13.03 9.86 -1.67
N ALA A 86 -14.13 9.17 -1.38
CA ALA A 86 -15.04 9.54 -0.30
C ALA A 86 -14.53 9.13 1.10
N ARG A 87 -13.36 8.49 1.19
CA ARG A 87 -12.82 7.91 2.43
C ARG A 87 -11.36 8.30 2.61
N PRO A 88 -10.82 8.24 3.85
CA PRO A 88 -9.38 8.27 4.07
C PRO A 88 -8.67 7.19 3.23
N LEU A 89 -7.82 7.64 2.32
CA LEU A 89 -7.09 6.80 1.38
C LEU A 89 -5.59 7.10 1.44
N TRP A 90 -4.78 6.05 1.47
CA TRP A 90 -3.34 6.11 1.26
C TRP A 90 -2.93 5.18 0.13
N LEU A 91 -1.91 5.58 -0.63
CA LEU A 91 -1.33 4.75 -1.67
C LEU A 91 0.05 4.25 -1.25
N PHE A 92 0.46 3.08 -1.72
CA PHE A 92 1.86 2.70 -1.69
C PHE A 92 2.32 1.97 -2.96
N SER A 93 3.59 2.15 -3.30
CA SER A 93 4.22 1.44 -4.40
C SER A 93 5.36 0.60 -3.88
N SER A 94 5.57 -0.57 -4.49
CA SER A 94 6.70 -1.43 -4.16
C SER A 94 7.57 -1.67 -5.40
N GLY A 95 8.80 -1.19 -5.33
CA GLY A 95 9.78 -1.20 -6.43
C GLY A 95 10.30 0.20 -6.75
N PRO A 96 11.38 0.32 -7.55
CA PRO A 96 12.23 -0.75 -8.10
C PRO A 96 13.18 -1.42 -7.08
N ILE A 97 13.78 -2.54 -7.47
CA ILE A 97 14.77 -3.30 -6.66
C ILE A 97 16.15 -3.11 -7.29
N GLY A 98 17.16 -2.66 -6.54
CA GLY A 98 18.33 -2.02 -7.17
C GLY A 98 19.12 -1.00 -6.32
N GLU A 99 20.32 -0.69 -6.82
CA GLU A 99 20.98 0.59 -6.57
C GLU A 99 20.75 1.52 -7.78
N PRO A 100 20.78 2.85 -7.59
CA PRO A 100 20.62 3.84 -8.67
C PRO A 100 21.56 3.63 -9.88
N PRO A 101 21.21 4.17 -11.06
CA PRO A 101 20.07 5.03 -11.34
C PRO A 101 18.84 4.22 -11.74
N TYR A 102 17.77 4.41 -10.98
CA TYR A 102 16.43 4.14 -11.47
C TYR A 102 16.00 5.33 -12.35
N PRO A 103 15.14 5.12 -13.36
CA PRO A 103 14.49 6.26 -14.00
C PRO A 103 13.89 7.15 -12.89
N PRO A 104 14.08 8.48 -12.96
CA PRO A 104 13.74 9.43 -11.90
C PRO A 104 12.23 9.58 -11.66
N ASP A 105 11.42 8.85 -12.41
CA ASP A 105 9.98 9.01 -12.40
C ASP A 105 9.39 8.07 -11.34
N GLU A 106 8.62 8.64 -10.42
CA GLU A 106 7.50 7.94 -9.79
C GLU A 106 6.86 6.98 -10.82
N PRO A 107 6.32 5.83 -10.41
CA PRO A 107 5.60 4.95 -11.34
C PRO A 107 4.68 5.79 -12.22
N TYR A 108 4.74 5.63 -13.54
CA TYR A 108 4.08 6.52 -14.50
C TYR A 108 2.60 6.73 -14.17
N ASP A 109 1.99 5.69 -13.61
CA ASP A 109 0.62 5.71 -13.14
C ASP A 109 0.42 6.18 -11.71
N ALA A 110 1.43 6.24 -10.84
CA ALA A 110 1.30 6.78 -9.49
C ALA A 110 0.83 8.24 -9.51
N ALA A 111 1.45 9.11 -10.32
CA ALA A 111 0.98 10.49 -10.48
C ALA A 111 -0.47 10.55 -11.01
N THR A 112 -0.82 9.66 -11.94
CA THR A 112 -2.18 9.59 -12.50
C THR A 112 -3.20 9.09 -11.47
N LEU A 113 -2.86 8.08 -10.69
CA LEU A 113 -3.68 7.54 -9.61
C LEU A 113 -3.82 8.53 -8.46
N THR A 114 -2.76 9.26 -8.12
CA THR A 114 -2.80 10.34 -7.13
C THR A 114 -3.73 11.46 -7.56
N ARG A 115 -3.71 11.88 -8.84
CA ARG A 115 -4.69 12.85 -9.37
C ARG A 115 -6.12 12.29 -9.36
N LEU A 116 -6.29 11.04 -9.75
CA LEU A 116 -7.60 10.37 -9.80
C LEU A 116 -8.22 10.23 -8.41
N LEU A 117 -7.43 9.82 -7.42
CA LEU A 117 -7.93 9.37 -6.12
C LEU A 117 -7.74 10.38 -4.98
N VAL A 118 -6.82 11.35 -5.14
CA VAL A 118 -6.49 12.38 -4.15
C VAL A 118 -6.22 11.75 -2.77
N PRO A 119 -5.23 10.83 -2.67
CA PRO A 119 -4.90 10.19 -1.41
C PRO A 119 -4.31 11.20 -0.41
N ARG A 120 -4.40 10.87 0.88
CA ARG A 120 -3.77 11.62 1.97
C ARG A 120 -2.24 11.50 1.99
N GLY A 121 -1.70 10.49 1.32
CA GLY A 121 -0.28 10.28 1.15
C GLY A 121 0.01 9.09 0.24
N HIS A 122 1.20 9.10 -0.34
CA HIS A 122 1.73 8.01 -1.16
C HIS A 122 3.16 7.70 -0.70
N GLN A 123 3.43 6.44 -0.36
CA GLN A 123 4.75 5.98 0.05
C GLN A 123 5.32 4.96 -0.93
N VAL A 124 6.62 5.06 -1.24
CA VAL A 124 7.32 4.05 -2.04
C VAL A 124 8.19 3.21 -1.12
N PHE A 125 8.03 1.89 -1.19
CA PHE A 125 8.83 0.93 -0.45
C PHE A 125 9.74 0.14 -1.39
N PRO A 126 11.00 -0.09 -1.00
CA PRO A 126 11.85 -1.06 -1.69
C PRO A 126 11.22 -2.46 -1.65
N GLY A 127 11.47 -3.24 -2.71
CA GLY A 127 10.93 -4.59 -2.87
C GLY A 127 11.88 -5.71 -2.46
N ARG A 128 11.50 -6.95 -2.76
CA ARG A 128 12.35 -8.14 -2.61
C ARG A 128 12.57 -8.78 -3.97
N LEU A 129 13.83 -9.02 -4.34
CA LEU A 129 14.20 -9.76 -5.54
C LEU A 129 14.74 -11.13 -5.14
N GLU A 130 13.97 -12.16 -5.43
CA GLU A 130 14.33 -13.54 -5.15
C GLU A 130 14.35 -14.31 -6.48
N PRO A 131 15.54 -14.64 -7.03
CA PRO A 131 15.69 -15.27 -8.34
C PRO A 131 14.90 -16.56 -8.50
N THR A 132 14.72 -17.31 -7.41
CA THR A 132 13.97 -18.57 -7.42
C THR A 132 12.47 -18.38 -7.67
N LEU A 133 11.93 -17.18 -7.42
CA LEU A 133 10.52 -16.85 -7.67
C LEU A 133 10.27 -16.24 -9.06
N LEU A 134 11.32 -15.93 -9.81
CA LEU A 134 11.25 -15.29 -11.12
C LEU A 134 11.05 -16.31 -12.24
N THR A 135 10.35 -15.90 -13.30
CA THR A 135 10.28 -16.60 -14.59
C THR A 135 11.63 -16.54 -15.34
N ALA A 136 11.83 -17.42 -16.33
CA ALA A 136 13.09 -17.42 -17.10
C ALA A 136 13.40 -16.07 -17.80
N PRO A 137 12.43 -15.38 -18.43
CA PRO A 137 12.66 -14.05 -18.99
C PRO A 137 13.02 -13.00 -17.93
N GLU A 138 12.35 -13.01 -16.77
CA GLU A 138 12.65 -12.08 -15.67
C GLU A 138 14.05 -12.30 -15.10
N ARG A 139 14.47 -13.56 -14.93
CA ARG A 139 15.84 -13.87 -14.53
C ARG A 139 16.86 -13.34 -15.53
N ALA A 140 16.59 -13.47 -16.83
CA ALA A 140 17.49 -12.95 -17.86
C ALA A 140 17.64 -11.41 -17.77
N VAL A 141 16.54 -10.68 -17.54
CA VAL A 141 16.58 -9.22 -17.33
C VAL A 141 17.37 -8.86 -16.08
N VAL A 142 17.10 -9.54 -14.96
CA VAL A 142 17.81 -9.33 -13.68
C VAL A 142 19.31 -9.56 -13.84
N THR A 143 19.71 -10.63 -14.52
CA THR A 143 21.11 -10.94 -14.80
C THR A 143 21.75 -9.89 -15.70
N ALA A 144 21.07 -9.48 -16.79
CA ALA A 144 21.58 -8.48 -17.71
C ALA A 144 21.78 -7.10 -17.05
N MET A 145 20.83 -6.71 -16.18
CA MET A 145 20.88 -5.46 -15.42
C MET A 145 21.81 -5.51 -14.20
N ARG A 146 22.36 -6.69 -13.87
CA ARG A 146 23.10 -6.93 -12.61
C ARG A 146 22.33 -6.44 -11.38
N ALA A 147 21.02 -6.63 -11.38
CA ALA A 147 20.18 -6.16 -10.29
C ALA A 147 20.53 -6.90 -8.99
N PRO A 148 20.65 -6.18 -7.86
CA PRO A 148 21.01 -6.76 -6.58
C PRO A 148 19.87 -7.68 -6.12
N VAL A 149 20.26 -8.91 -5.76
CA VAL A 149 19.37 -9.96 -5.25
C VAL A 149 19.30 -9.84 -3.74
N GLY A 150 18.09 -9.91 -3.19
CA GLY A 150 17.89 -9.79 -1.76
C GLY A 150 16.54 -9.22 -1.36
N ASP A 151 16.31 -9.15 -0.06
CA ASP A 151 15.17 -8.46 0.54
C ASP A 151 15.60 -7.06 0.96
N PHE A 152 15.11 -6.05 0.23
CA PHE A 152 15.43 -4.65 0.50
C PHE A 152 14.27 -3.94 1.22
N ARG A 153 13.18 -4.66 1.55
CA ARG A 153 12.01 -4.06 2.20
C ARG A 153 12.41 -3.39 3.50
N ASP A 154 12.18 -2.08 3.58
CA ASP A 154 12.41 -1.29 4.79
C ASP A 154 11.24 -1.51 5.75
N TRP A 155 11.39 -2.52 6.60
CA TRP A 155 10.37 -2.87 7.57
C TRP A 155 10.17 -1.82 8.66
N ASP A 156 11.17 -0.99 8.95
CA ASP A 156 11.04 0.13 9.88
C ASP A 156 10.20 1.25 9.27
N ALA A 157 10.44 1.61 8.01
CA ALA A 157 9.60 2.55 7.28
C ALA A 157 8.15 2.06 7.18
N VAL A 158 7.93 0.77 6.89
CA VAL A 158 6.58 0.15 6.89
C VAL A 158 5.92 0.30 8.26
N ARG A 159 6.66 0.08 9.35
CA ARG A 159 6.13 0.21 10.71
C ARG A 159 5.80 1.66 11.09
N SER A 160 6.67 2.60 10.74
CA SER A 160 6.47 4.03 11.01
C SER A 160 5.24 4.54 10.28
N TRP A 161 5.14 4.23 8.98
CA TRP A 161 4.05 4.71 8.15
C TRP A 161 2.69 4.16 8.60
N ALA A 162 2.63 2.88 9.01
CA ALA A 162 1.42 2.33 9.62
C ALA A 162 1.02 3.05 10.92
N ALA A 163 2.00 3.44 11.75
CA ALA A 163 1.70 4.18 12.98
C ALA A 163 1.20 5.60 12.69
N GLU A 164 1.73 6.27 11.67
CA GLU A 164 1.23 7.57 11.19
C GLU A 164 -0.21 7.48 10.69
N ILE A 165 -0.53 6.45 9.89
CA ILE A 165 -1.90 6.20 9.42
C ILE A 165 -2.84 5.93 10.61
N ALA A 166 -2.42 5.11 11.58
CA ALA A 166 -3.21 4.82 12.77
C ALA A 166 -3.50 6.09 13.58
N THR A 167 -2.49 6.94 13.79
CA THR A 167 -2.64 8.25 14.44
C THR A 167 -3.62 9.12 13.65
N ALA A 168 -3.44 9.26 12.34
CA ALA A 168 -4.33 10.08 11.50
C ALA A 168 -5.80 9.61 11.56
N LEU A 169 -6.03 8.30 11.64
CA LEU A 169 -7.38 7.71 11.74
C LEU A 169 -7.98 7.83 13.14
N THR A 170 -7.17 7.81 14.21
CA THR A 170 -7.68 7.86 15.59
C THR A 170 -7.81 9.29 16.12
N SER A 171 -6.92 10.21 15.71
CA SER A 171 -7.01 11.63 16.02
C SER A 171 -8.19 12.32 15.34
N ALA A 172 -8.50 11.96 14.09
CA ALA A 172 -9.69 12.48 13.38
C ALA A 172 -11.02 12.05 14.01
N VAL A 173 -10.98 11.00 14.84
CA VAL A 173 -12.17 10.49 15.50
C VAL A 173 -12.43 11.30 16.78
N LEU A 174 -11.43 11.87 17.49
CA LEU A 174 -11.66 12.72 18.67
C LEU A 174 -12.54 13.95 18.34
N PRO A 175 -13.68 14.18 19.04
CA PRO A 175 -14.47 15.38 18.80
C PRO A 175 -13.67 16.55 19.34
N THR A 176 -13.58 17.63 18.59
CA THR A 176 -13.27 18.94 19.16
C THR A 176 -14.40 19.23 20.14
N GLU A 177 -14.17 19.06 21.44
CA GLU A 177 -15.12 19.55 22.43
C GLU A 177 -15.20 21.06 22.24
N GLY A 178 -16.38 21.51 21.79
CA GLY A 178 -16.66 22.89 21.50
C GLY A 178 -16.46 23.72 22.76
N THR A 179 -15.48 24.62 22.70
CA THR A 179 -15.54 25.85 23.48
C THR A 179 -16.57 26.74 22.82
N THR A 180 -17.74 26.87 23.44
CA THR A 180 -18.42 28.15 23.77
C THR A 180 -19.70 27.83 24.56
#